data_AF-A0A2G5VQQ4-F1
#
_entry.id   AF-A0A2G5VQQ4-F1
#
_cell.length_a   1.000
_cell.length_b   1.000
_cell.length_c   1.000
_cell.angle_alpha   90.00
_cell.angle_beta   90.00
_cell.angle_gamma   90.00
#
_symmetry.space_group_name_H-M   'P 1'
#
loop_
_entity.id
_entity.type
_entity.pdbx_description
1 polymer ?
#
loop_
_entity_poly.entity_id
_entity_poly.type
_entity_poly.pdbx_seq_one_letter_code
_entity_poly.pdbx_strand_id
1 'polypeptide(L)'
;MNEFRDNGNSGHNGNQNKNNRKEGPMNKVLRFSFPFIGPEQRNTCKTCNGPHHSIRCPLPSWEFRRMAKDKNLCELCLNEGHSVQQCNSTFRCGYCRDRHHMGGCKEKEYYRDVNNYPASAGPIVGQELEETFFRGPSQYHH
;
A
#
# COMPACT_ATOMS: atom_id res chain seq x y z
N MET A 1 -8.07 45.67 38.08
CA MET A 1 -8.04 44.35 38.76
C MET A 1 -9.04 43.46 38.02
N ASN A 2 -8.59 42.47 37.22
CA ASN A 2 -8.40 41.06 37.62
C ASN A 2 -9.76 40.41 37.98
N GLU A 3 -10.27 39.30 37.42
CA GLU A 3 -9.67 38.14 36.72
C GLU A 3 -10.70 37.35 35.88
N PHE A 4 -10.14 36.53 34.99
CA PHE A 4 -10.66 35.48 34.12
C PHE A 4 -11.56 34.41 34.80
N ARG A 5 -12.48 33.80 34.04
CA ARG A 5 -12.43 32.36 33.65
C ARG A 5 -13.67 31.87 32.88
N ASP A 6 -13.37 31.29 31.71
CA ASP A 6 -14.19 30.37 30.92
C ASP A 6 -14.50 29.05 31.64
N ASN A 7 -15.65 28.44 31.33
CA ASN A 7 -15.93 27.00 31.42
C ASN A 7 -17.28 26.74 30.70
N GLY A 8 -17.43 25.98 29.61
CA GLY A 8 -16.68 24.80 29.20
C GLY A 8 -17.53 23.54 29.49
N ASN A 9 -18.43 23.15 28.59
CA ASN A 9 -18.95 21.77 28.58
C ASN A 9 -19.35 21.33 27.16
N SER A 10 -18.35 20.83 26.42
CA SER A 10 -18.53 20.10 25.18
C SER A 10 -18.95 18.67 25.48
N GLY A 11 -20.25 18.38 25.37
CA GLY A 11 -20.79 17.02 25.40
C GLY A 11 -20.40 16.24 24.15
N HIS A 12 -19.27 15.55 24.18
CA HIS A 12 -18.94 14.52 23.18
C HIS A 12 -19.48 13.17 23.66
N ASN A 13 -20.74 12.91 23.32
CA ASN A 13 -21.35 11.58 23.37
C ASN A 13 -21.04 10.86 22.05
N GLY A 14 -20.39 9.69 22.10
CA GLY A 14 -19.97 9.00 20.88
C GLY A 14 -19.21 7.69 21.08
N ASN A 15 -19.73 6.84 21.96
CA ASN A 15 -19.71 5.37 21.92
C ASN A 15 -18.59 4.68 21.08
N GLN A 16 -17.51 4.30 21.77
CA GLN A 16 -16.52 3.35 21.27
C GLN A 16 -17.10 1.93 21.30
N ASN A 17 -17.62 1.44 20.17
CA ASN A 17 -17.63 0.00 19.87
C ASN A 17 -17.91 -0.26 18.38
N LYS A 18 -16.86 -0.55 17.61
CA LYS A 18 -17.01 -1.26 16.34
C LYS A 18 -16.03 -2.41 16.36
N ASN A 19 -16.58 -3.61 16.45
CA ASN A 19 -15.91 -4.89 16.27
C ASN A 19 -15.13 -4.90 14.94
N ASN A 20 -13.89 -4.39 14.97
CA ASN A 20 -12.97 -4.33 13.84
C ASN A 20 -12.36 -5.72 13.63
N ARG A 21 -13.14 -6.64 13.06
CA ARG A 21 -12.51 -7.66 12.22
C ARG A 21 -11.88 -6.88 11.08
N LYS A 22 -10.58 -6.56 11.18
CA LYS A 22 -9.82 -6.04 10.03
C LYS A 22 -10.06 -7.03 8.91
N GLU A 23 -10.90 -6.65 7.95
CA GLU A 23 -11.09 -7.47 6.78
C GLU A 23 -9.71 -7.68 6.17
N GLY A 24 -9.37 -8.93 5.81
CA GLY A 24 -8.03 -9.28 5.34
C GLY A 24 -7.60 -8.48 4.10
N PRO A 25 -6.39 -8.71 3.57
CA PRO A 25 -5.92 -7.96 2.41
C PRO A 25 -6.85 -8.11 1.18
N MET A 26 -6.81 -7.13 0.27
CA MET A 26 -7.45 -7.22 -1.04
C MET A 26 -6.56 -8.04 -1.98
N ASN A 27 -6.66 -9.36 -1.88
CA ASN A 27 -5.90 -10.36 -2.62
C ASN A 27 -5.66 -10.03 -4.10
N LYS A 28 -6.71 -9.58 -4.83
CA LYS A 28 -6.62 -9.23 -6.25
C LYS A 28 -5.63 -8.09 -6.55
N VAL A 29 -5.39 -7.21 -5.58
CA VAL A 29 -4.49 -6.05 -5.69
C VAL A 29 -3.09 -6.39 -5.20
N LEU A 30 -2.97 -7.20 -4.14
CA LEU A 30 -1.70 -7.58 -3.53
C LEU A 30 -0.70 -8.16 -4.54
N ARG A 31 -1.16 -9.07 -5.39
CA ARG A 31 -0.29 -9.76 -6.37
C ARG A 31 0.44 -8.82 -7.32
N PHE A 32 -0.07 -7.62 -7.55
CA PHE A 32 0.52 -6.62 -8.45
C PHE A 32 1.47 -5.64 -7.76
N SER A 33 1.61 -5.77 -6.43
CA SER A 33 2.33 -4.80 -5.61
C SER A 33 3.80 -5.12 -5.42
N PHE A 34 4.26 -6.29 -5.90
CA PHE A 34 5.66 -6.69 -5.79
C PHE A 34 6.52 -5.96 -6.82
N PRO A 35 7.77 -5.60 -6.47
CA PRO A 35 8.72 -5.04 -7.42
C PRO A 35 8.98 -5.99 -8.60
N PHE A 36 9.19 -5.43 -9.78
CA PHE A 36 9.65 -6.19 -10.94
C PHE A 36 11.18 -6.30 -10.94
N ILE A 37 11.70 -7.36 -11.55
CA ILE A 37 13.15 -7.54 -11.74
C ILE A 37 13.69 -6.57 -12.80
N GLY A 38 12.89 -6.27 -13.84
CA GLY A 38 13.24 -5.35 -14.91
C GLY A 38 12.50 -4.00 -14.88
N PRO A 39 12.96 -3.00 -15.67
CA PRO A 39 12.31 -1.70 -15.79
C PRO A 39 10.95 -1.82 -16.50
N GLU A 40 9.93 -1.16 -15.96
CA GLU A 40 8.66 -1.01 -16.65
C GLU A 40 8.77 0.08 -17.72
N GLN A 41 8.44 -0.25 -18.97
CA GLN A 41 8.65 0.66 -20.11
C GLN A 41 7.74 1.90 -20.14
N ARG A 42 6.59 1.87 -19.43
CA ARG A 42 5.54 2.91 -19.54
C ARG A 42 5.26 3.66 -18.24
N ASN A 43 5.90 3.28 -17.14
CA ASN A 43 5.60 3.82 -15.82
C ASN A 43 6.86 4.37 -15.15
N THR A 44 6.73 5.56 -14.59
CA THR A 44 7.75 6.16 -13.73
C THR A 44 7.17 6.38 -12.35
N CYS A 45 7.90 5.97 -11.33
CA CYS A 45 7.45 6.11 -9.96
C CYS A 45 7.52 7.58 -9.54
N LYS A 46 6.40 8.14 -9.10
CA LYS A 46 6.35 9.56 -8.69
C LYS A 46 7.17 9.85 -7.43
N THR A 47 7.37 8.86 -6.56
CA THR A 47 8.11 9.04 -5.30
C THR A 47 9.61 8.82 -5.45
N CYS A 48 10.08 7.78 -6.14
CA CYS A 48 11.53 7.51 -6.28
C CYS A 48 12.11 7.74 -7.68
N ASN A 49 11.28 8.15 -8.65
CA ASN A 49 11.65 8.36 -10.06
C ASN A 49 12.20 7.12 -10.79
N GLY A 50 12.09 5.93 -10.19
CA GLY A 50 12.48 4.68 -10.82
C GLY A 50 11.52 4.25 -11.94
N PRO A 51 11.98 3.40 -12.88
CA PRO A 51 11.18 2.91 -14.01
C PRO A 51 10.21 1.80 -13.56
N HIS A 52 9.22 2.15 -12.75
CA HIS A 52 8.17 1.24 -12.28
C HIS A 52 6.92 2.01 -11.84
N HIS A 53 5.78 1.32 -11.76
CA HIS A 53 4.56 1.89 -11.20
C HIS A 53 4.70 2.11 -9.68
N SER A 54 4.20 3.21 -9.13
CA SER A 54 4.39 3.56 -7.71
C SER A 54 3.89 2.52 -6.70
N ILE A 55 2.88 1.71 -7.05
CA ILE A 55 2.39 0.59 -6.20
C ILE A 55 3.47 -0.49 -6.02
N ARG A 56 4.41 -0.61 -6.96
CA ARG A 56 5.51 -1.58 -6.97
C ARG A 56 6.83 -1.00 -6.45
N CYS A 57 6.80 0.23 -5.94
CA CYS A 57 7.99 0.90 -5.44
C CYS A 57 8.70 0.03 -4.40
N PRO A 58 10.01 -0.24 -4.56
CA PRO A 58 10.77 -1.12 -3.66
C PRO A 58 11.11 -0.42 -2.34
N LEU A 59 11.00 0.91 -2.25
CA LEU A 59 11.26 1.65 -1.02
C LEU A 59 10.41 1.11 0.14
N PRO A 60 10.91 1.11 1.38
CA PRO A 60 10.11 0.80 2.56
C PRO A 60 9.02 1.86 2.78
N SER A 61 7.96 1.51 3.50
CA SER A 61 6.75 2.35 3.60
C SER A 61 7.02 3.73 4.17
N TRP A 62 7.94 3.82 5.14
CA TRP A 62 8.33 5.08 5.76
C TRP A 62 9.06 6.00 4.79
N GLU A 63 10.00 5.48 4.01
CA GLU A 63 10.74 6.27 3.02
C GLU A 63 9.83 6.68 1.86
N PHE A 64 8.90 5.81 1.45
CA PHE A 64 7.89 6.16 0.46
C PHE A 64 7.03 7.36 0.90
N ARG A 65 6.55 7.35 2.16
CA ARG A 65 5.77 8.47 2.73
C ARG A 65 6.61 9.75 2.79
N ARG A 66 7.87 9.64 3.25
CA ARG A 66 8.80 10.77 3.30
C ARG A 66 9.00 11.37 1.90
N MET A 67 9.31 10.56 0.89
CA MET A 67 9.52 11.02 -0.49
C MET A 67 8.26 11.65 -1.10
N ALA A 68 7.08 11.09 -0.82
CA ALA A 68 5.82 11.70 -1.26
C ALA A 68 5.62 13.10 -0.64
N LYS A 69 5.93 13.22 0.65
CA LYS A 69 5.83 14.50 1.39
C LYS A 69 6.86 15.52 0.91
N ASP A 70 8.12 15.11 0.74
CA ASP A 70 9.21 15.98 0.28
C ASP A 70 8.92 16.56 -1.12
N LYS A 71 8.16 15.83 -1.94
CA LYS A 71 7.70 16.26 -3.26
C LYS A 71 6.33 16.94 -3.29
N ASN A 72 5.73 17.21 -2.13
CA ASN A 72 4.38 17.79 -2.01
C ASN A 72 3.31 17.03 -2.80
N LEU A 73 3.42 15.69 -2.84
CA LEU A 73 2.42 14.82 -3.47
C LEU A 73 1.33 14.46 -2.49
N CYS A 74 0.10 14.30 -2.97
CA CYS A 74 -0.96 13.66 -2.20
C CYS A 74 -0.56 12.24 -1.81
N GLU A 75 -0.47 11.94 -0.51
CA GLU A 75 -0.02 10.63 0.00
C GLU A 75 -0.98 9.46 -0.33
N LEU A 76 -2.14 9.76 -0.94
CA LEU A 76 -3.12 8.78 -1.39
C LEU A 76 -3.01 8.48 -2.90
N CYS A 77 -3.01 9.50 -3.76
CA CYS A 77 -3.02 9.33 -5.22
C CYS A 77 -1.71 9.74 -5.92
N LEU A 78 -0.77 10.33 -5.19
CA LEU A 78 0.52 10.83 -5.67
C LEU A 78 0.43 11.93 -6.73
N ASN A 79 -0.70 12.62 -6.83
CA ASN A 79 -0.83 13.81 -7.65
C ASN A 79 -0.56 15.06 -6.81
N GLU A 80 -0.12 16.10 -7.49
CA GLU A 80 0.12 17.43 -6.90
C GLU A 80 -1.18 18.23 -6.80
N GLY A 81 -1.12 19.39 -6.15
CA GLY A 81 -2.21 20.37 -6.13
C GLY A 81 -3.32 20.11 -5.10
N HIS A 82 -3.23 19.03 -4.31
CA HIS A 82 -4.19 18.79 -3.23
C HIS A 82 -3.61 17.96 -2.07
N SER A 83 -4.18 18.15 -0.89
CA SER A 83 -3.93 17.32 0.29
C SER A 83 -4.76 16.04 0.29
N VAL A 84 -4.42 15.07 1.16
CA VAL A 84 -5.21 13.84 1.31
C VAL A 84 -6.66 14.11 1.71
N GLN A 85 -6.90 15.16 2.52
CA GLN A 85 -8.24 15.55 2.96
C GLN A 85 -9.11 16.04 1.78
N GLN A 86 -8.48 16.65 0.78
CA GLN A 86 -9.13 17.16 -0.43
C GLN A 86 -9.14 16.15 -1.58
N CYS A 87 -8.55 14.96 -1.39
CA CYS A 87 -8.45 13.95 -2.42
C CYS A 87 -9.81 13.28 -2.67
N ASN A 88 -10.30 13.39 -3.91
CA ASN A 88 -11.53 12.77 -4.39
C ASN A 88 -11.39 11.27 -4.75
N SER A 89 -10.18 10.72 -4.65
CA SER A 89 -9.94 9.32 -4.97
C SER A 89 -10.65 8.39 -3.98
N THR A 90 -11.40 7.44 -4.53
CA THR A 90 -12.08 6.36 -3.80
C THR A 90 -11.14 5.21 -3.48
N PHE A 91 -9.87 5.28 -3.91
CA PHE A 91 -8.86 4.26 -3.68
C PHE A 91 -8.77 3.86 -2.20
N ARG A 92 -8.56 2.56 -1.99
CA ARG A 92 -8.31 1.94 -0.69
C ARG A 92 -7.07 1.08 -0.80
N CYS A 93 -6.25 1.11 0.24
CA CYS A 93 -5.02 0.35 0.30
C CYS A 93 -5.31 -1.14 0.18
N GLY A 94 -4.63 -1.84 -0.74
CA GLY A 94 -4.81 -3.28 -0.89
C GLY A 94 -4.41 -4.08 0.36
N TYR A 95 -3.49 -3.58 1.19
CA TYR A 95 -3.00 -4.33 2.36
C TYR A 95 -3.91 -4.22 3.58
N CYS A 96 -4.35 -3.00 3.92
CA CYS A 96 -5.12 -2.75 5.15
C CYS A 96 -6.51 -2.14 4.92
N ARG A 97 -6.87 -1.84 3.66
CA ARG A 97 -8.15 -1.23 3.25
C ARG A 97 -8.41 0.20 3.72
N ASP A 98 -7.43 0.87 4.33
CA ASP A 98 -7.53 2.29 4.70
C ASP A 98 -7.26 3.24 3.52
N ARG A 99 -7.51 4.54 3.74
CA ARG A 99 -7.27 5.62 2.77
C ARG A 99 -5.81 6.10 2.79
N HIS A 100 -4.94 5.41 2.06
CA HIS A 100 -3.58 5.85 1.75
C HIS A 100 -3.02 5.09 0.54
N HIS A 101 -1.91 5.57 -0.03
CA HIS A 101 -1.24 4.88 -1.12
C HIS A 101 -0.56 3.59 -0.63
N MET A 102 -0.69 2.49 -1.36
CA MET A 102 -0.13 1.16 -0.98
C MET A 102 1.38 1.19 -0.71
N GLY A 103 2.12 1.99 -1.47
CA GLY A 103 3.56 2.19 -1.24
C GLY A 103 3.90 2.72 0.14
N GLY A 104 2.99 3.47 0.79
CA GLY A 104 3.16 4.03 2.13
C GLY A 104 2.51 3.24 3.26
N CYS A 105 1.95 2.05 2.99
CA CYS A 105 1.31 1.21 4.01
C CYS A 105 2.36 0.45 4.83
N LYS A 106 2.22 0.39 6.17
CA LYS A 106 3.10 -0.41 7.05
C LYS A 106 2.90 -1.93 6.94
N GLU A 107 1.71 -2.35 6.51
CA GLU A 107 1.40 -3.77 6.28
C GLU A 107 2.06 -4.28 5.00
N LYS A 108 2.57 -3.37 4.15
CA LYS A 108 3.30 -3.72 2.92
C LYS A 108 4.50 -4.60 3.24
N GLU A 109 5.25 -4.26 4.27
CA GLU A 109 6.43 -5.01 4.71
C GLU A 109 6.06 -6.43 5.11
N TYR A 110 4.91 -6.63 5.75
CA TYR A 110 4.41 -7.95 6.13
C TYR A 110 3.98 -8.75 4.90
N TYR A 111 3.08 -8.22 4.06
CA TYR A 111 2.49 -8.97 2.94
C TYR A 111 3.41 -9.15 1.73
N ARG A 112 4.51 -8.39 1.64
CA ARG A 112 5.54 -8.59 0.61
C ARG A 112 6.59 -9.63 0.99
N ASP A 113 6.56 -10.14 2.21
CA ASP A 113 7.27 -11.38 2.55
C ASP A 113 6.49 -12.56 1.97
N VAL A 114 7.17 -13.39 1.16
CA VAL A 114 6.57 -14.57 0.51
C VAL A 114 5.98 -15.54 1.54
N ASN A 115 6.54 -15.61 2.74
CA ASN A 115 6.04 -16.47 3.82
C ASN A 115 4.69 -16.01 4.38
N ASN A 116 4.40 -14.71 4.27
CA ASN A 116 3.16 -14.09 4.75
C ASN A 116 2.17 -13.80 3.60
N TYR A 117 2.57 -14.09 2.36
CA TYR A 117 1.76 -13.83 1.19
C TYR A 117 0.57 -14.80 1.14
N PRO A 118 -0.68 -14.30 1.10
CA PRO A 118 -1.85 -15.17 1.18
C PRO A 118 -1.97 -16.01 -0.10
N ALA A 119 -1.99 -17.34 0.04
CA ALA A 119 -2.15 -18.27 -1.10
C ALA A 119 -3.38 -17.93 -1.98
N SER A 120 -4.46 -17.48 -1.33
CA SER A 120 -5.68 -16.99 -1.99
C SER A 120 -5.54 -15.73 -2.87
N ALA A 121 -4.37 -15.06 -2.88
CA ALA A 121 -4.07 -13.96 -3.80
C ALA A 121 -3.54 -14.41 -5.17
N GLY A 122 -3.27 -15.71 -5.33
CA GLY A 122 -2.74 -16.28 -6.57
C GLY A 122 -1.28 -15.88 -6.80
N PRO A 123 -0.68 -16.24 -7.94
CA PRO A 123 0.74 -15.99 -8.19
C PRO A 123 1.07 -14.49 -8.17
N ILE A 124 2.23 -14.17 -7.60
CA ILE A 124 2.81 -12.82 -7.65
C ILE A 124 3.06 -12.47 -9.12
N VAL A 125 2.60 -11.30 -9.54
CA VAL A 125 2.75 -10.85 -10.92
C VAL A 125 4.06 -10.10 -11.06
N GLY A 126 4.93 -10.58 -11.95
CA GLY A 126 6.15 -9.91 -12.44
C GLY A 126 7.40 -10.04 -11.57
N GLN A 127 7.42 -11.02 -10.68
CA GLN A 127 8.62 -11.82 -10.57
C GLN A 127 8.62 -12.76 -11.77
N GLU A 128 9.70 -12.79 -12.56
CA GLU A 128 10.05 -14.02 -13.27
C GLU A 128 10.26 -15.03 -12.15
N LEU A 129 9.21 -15.78 -11.79
CA LEU A 129 9.38 -16.97 -11.00
C LEU A 129 10.28 -17.82 -11.89
N GLU A 130 11.58 -17.91 -11.57
CA GLU A 130 12.43 -18.92 -12.19
C GLU A 130 11.64 -20.23 -12.18
N GLU A 131 11.59 -20.87 -13.34
CA GLU A 131 10.72 -21.98 -13.72
C GLU A 131 10.99 -23.29 -12.93
N THR A 132 11.22 -23.22 -11.63
CA THR A 132 11.67 -24.34 -10.80
C THR A 132 10.63 -24.82 -9.80
N PHE A 133 9.59 -24.05 -9.48
CA PHE A 133 8.57 -24.49 -8.50
C PHE A 133 7.43 -25.35 -9.08
N PHE A 134 7.30 -25.46 -10.41
CA PHE A 134 6.23 -26.25 -11.07
C PHE A 134 6.74 -27.33 -12.04
N ARG A 135 8.01 -27.74 -11.97
CA ARG A 135 8.42 -29.00 -12.62
C ARG A 135 8.02 -30.17 -11.72
N GLY A 136 6.77 -30.61 -11.87
CA GLY A 136 6.46 -32.01 -11.62
C GLY A 136 7.39 -32.87 -12.51
N PRO A 137 7.89 -34.02 -12.02
CA PRO A 137 8.80 -34.85 -12.80
C PRO A 137 8.09 -35.28 -14.10
N SER A 138 8.60 -34.81 -15.24
CA SER A 138 8.20 -35.29 -16.57
C SER A 138 8.66 -36.73 -16.72
N GLN A 139 7.82 -37.64 -16.26
CA GLN A 139 7.88 -39.06 -16.58
C GLN A 139 7.48 -39.25 -18.05
N TYR A 140 8.42 -39.26 -18.99
CA TYR A 140 8.25 -40.08 -20.18
C TYR A 140 9.58 -40.72 -20.58
N HIS A 141 9.53 -42.05 -20.59
CA HIS A 141 10.50 -43.05 -20.97
C HIS A 141 10.99 -42.91 -22.42
N HIS A 142 12.24 -43.32 -22.61
CA HIS A 142 12.86 -44.02 -23.76
C HIS A 142 12.27 -43.83 -25.16
#